data_AF-A0A6J4X2P8-F1
#
_entry.id   AF-A0A6J4X2P8-F1
#
_cell.length_a   1.000
_cell.length_b   1.000
_cell.length_c   1.000
_cell.angle_alpha   90.00
_cell.angle_beta   90.00
_cell.angle_gamma   90.00
#
_symmetry.space_group_name_H-M   'P 1'
#
loop_
_entity.id
_entity.type
_entity.pdbx_description
1 polymer ?
#
loop_
_entity_poly.entity_id
_entity_poly.type
_entity_poly.pdbx_seq_one_letter_code
_entity_poly.pdbx_strand_id
1 'polypeptide(L)'
;MRKLKFRSIILFFLALCVLFSGPFELFAAQTANEEQAPGRTMAQQATKKNQLWITADHSKHAILQQEFTAGPQVTKACLSCHSEAATQFHKTIHWTWLDPNVPPQERVGKAGLSINNFCIAMPGSYPRCTSCHAGYGFKDMSFDFSDQTKVDCLVCHEQTGTYKKFPAGAGNPAPKPMVFKGNGKTYFPPQWNKVAQSVGRPTRKNCGTCHFFGGGGDGVKHGDMDSSLMKPNKELDVHMGLDGKNFDCVRCHTTETHRIAGRTYATPAATDRKSLVEDDTIAKITCESCHTATPHKAGEKPNDHTDKVACQSCHIPEFARVNPTKMWWDWSKAGQKKDGKPFKKKGEFGKPVYFTLKGDMSWGKNVKPEYDWYNGSIAAVTANDMVDPSKPIQINWPVGSQNDPNSRISPFKVHRGKQPYDKINKTLLIPHLFGKKGSSAYWADWDWKKALESGSSKAGTKFSGEFDFVETSYIFPITHMVAPKDKSLTCTECHSKTDSRLSNLKGFYMPG
;
A
#
# COMPACT_ATOMS: atom_id res chain seq x y z
N MET A 1 76.18 56.70 2.81
CA MET A 1 75.94 57.64 1.68
C MET A 1 74.44 57.91 1.58
N ARG A 2 73.97 59.01 2.20
CA ARG A 2 73.28 60.15 1.52
C ARG A 2 72.22 59.69 0.51
N LYS A 3 70.95 59.65 0.94
CA LYS A 3 69.93 60.73 0.80
C LYS A 3 69.51 60.92 -0.65
N LEU A 4 68.22 60.68 -0.94
CA LEU A 4 67.40 61.71 -1.56
C LEU A 4 65.96 61.61 -1.03
N LYS A 5 65.64 62.57 -0.15
CA LYS A 5 64.28 63.00 0.15
C LYS A 5 63.95 64.10 -0.87
N PHE A 6 62.75 64.10 -1.42
CA PHE A 6 62.08 65.36 -1.79
C PHE A 6 60.86 65.54 -0.89
N ARG A 7 60.69 66.78 -0.45
CA ARG A 7 59.87 67.26 0.65
C ARG A 7 58.75 68.11 0.06
N SER A 8 57.57 68.04 0.70
CA SER A 8 56.76 69.22 1.11
C SER A 8 55.96 69.96 0.02
N ILE A 9 54.74 70.53 0.22
CA ILE A 9 54.09 71.11 1.42
C ILE A 9 52.58 71.40 1.12
N ILE A 10 51.69 71.09 2.09
CA ILE A 10 50.53 71.86 2.65
C ILE A 10 49.33 72.29 1.75
N LEU A 11 48.09 71.87 2.06
CA LEU A 11 47.10 72.64 2.86
C LEU A 11 45.78 71.86 3.17
N PHE A 12 45.30 72.10 4.39
CA PHE A 12 44.09 71.63 5.07
C PHE A 12 42.77 72.00 4.36
N PHE A 13 41.73 71.14 4.44
CA PHE A 13 40.43 71.50 5.05
C PHE A 13 39.55 70.26 5.34
N LEU A 14 38.92 70.28 6.52
CA LEU A 14 37.97 69.32 7.08
C LEU A 14 36.71 69.15 6.21
N ALA A 15 36.14 67.93 6.17
CA ALA A 15 34.88 67.57 6.85
C ALA A 15 34.12 66.43 6.15
N LEU A 16 33.84 65.38 6.93
CA LEU A 16 32.67 64.49 6.90
C LEU A 16 32.13 64.00 5.53
N CYS A 17 32.33 62.71 5.24
CA CYS A 17 31.27 61.83 4.75
C CYS A 17 31.67 60.36 4.95
N VAL A 18 31.07 59.74 5.97
CA VAL A 18 31.13 58.31 6.23
C VAL A 18 30.25 57.60 5.19
N LEU A 19 30.85 56.86 4.26
CA LEU A 19 30.14 55.85 3.48
C LEU A 19 30.96 54.56 3.38
N PHE A 20 30.28 53.49 3.75
CA PHE A 20 30.70 52.12 3.99
C PHE A 20 31.46 51.46 2.83
N SER A 21 32.69 51.01 3.09
CA SER A 21 33.38 49.97 2.32
C SER A 21 33.08 48.60 2.94
N GLY A 22 32.10 47.89 2.38
CA GLY A 22 31.93 46.45 2.62
C GLY A 22 32.88 45.64 1.71
N PRO A 23 33.46 44.52 2.20
CA PRO A 23 34.32 43.69 1.37
C PRO A 23 33.49 42.99 0.28
N PHE A 24 34.00 43.02 -0.95
CA PHE A 24 33.53 42.20 -2.06
C PHE A 24 33.72 40.72 -1.70
N GLU A 25 32.66 40.05 -1.23
CA GLU A 25 32.61 38.59 -1.25
C GLU A 25 32.49 38.15 -2.71
N LEU A 26 33.51 37.45 -3.20
CA LEU A 26 33.39 36.64 -4.40
C LEU A 26 32.24 35.65 -4.17
N PHE A 27 31.14 35.84 -4.88
CA PHE A 27 30.14 34.81 -5.06
C PHE A 27 30.83 33.61 -5.71
N ALA A 28 31.18 32.61 -4.91
CA ALA A 28 31.41 31.26 -5.39
C ALA A 28 30.12 30.81 -6.07
N ALA A 29 30.13 30.79 -7.40
CA ALA A 29 29.07 30.15 -8.17
C ALA A 29 28.94 28.72 -7.65
N GLN A 30 27.82 28.43 -6.98
CA GLN A 30 27.45 27.06 -6.66
C GLN A 30 27.51 26.26 -7.95
N THR A 31 28.46 25.33 -8.02
CA THR A 31 28.51 24.31 -9.06
C THR A 31 27.13 23.67 -9.13
N ALA A 32 26.43 23.90 -10.23
CA ALA A 32 25.20 23.20 -10.55
C ALA A 32 25.49 21.71 -10.46
N ASN A 33 24.73 21.02 -9.62
CA ASN A 33 24.90 19.60 -9.34
C ASN A 33 24.59 18.82 -10.63
N GLU A 34 25.61 18.35 -11.36
CA GLU A 34 25.50 17.58 -12.61
C GLU A 34 24.71 16.26 -12.46
N GLU A 35 24.35 15.85 -11.25
CA GLU A 35 23.58 14.61 -10.99
C GLU A 35 22.04 14.74 -11.12
N GLN A 36 21.49 15.91 -11.46
CA GLN A 36 20.05 16.13 -11.38
C GLN A 36 19.33 16.03 -12.72
N ALA A 37 18.79 14.84 -13.02
CA ALA A 37 17.93 14.60 -14.18
C ALA A 37 16.82 15.68 -14.28
N PRO A 38 16.59 16.27 -15.48
CA PRO A 38 15.64 17.38 -15.67
C PRO A 38 14.23 17.13 -15.10
N GLY A 39 13.71 15.91 -15.24
CA GLY A 39 12.41 15.52 -14.66
C GLY A 39 12.36 15.58 -13.14
N ARG A 40 13.50 15.33 -12.45
CA ARG A 40 13.62 15.53 -11.00
C ARG A 40 13.57 17.01 -10.64
N THR A 41 14.17 17.87 -11.47
CA THR A 41 14.16 19.33 -11.27
C THR A 41 12.75 19.90 -11.43
N MET A 42 12.02 19.50 -12.49
CA MET A 42 10.62 19.88 -12.71
C MET A 42 9.72 19.40 -11.56
N ALA A 43 9.88 18.15 -11.13
CA ALA A 43 9.15 17.60 -10.00
C ALA A 43 9.44 18.38 -8.69
N GLN A 44 10.69 18.79 -8.45
CA GLN A 44 11.08 19.54 -7.25
C GLN A 44 10.62 21.01 -7.27
N GLN A 45 10.66 21.67 -8.43
CA GLN A 45 10.18 23.04 -8.60
C GLN A 45 8.69 23.17 -8.25
N ALA A 46 7.88 22.14 -8.51
CA ALA A 46 6.48 22.08 -8.07
C ALA A 46 6.29 22.11 -6.53
N THR A 47 7.34 22.01 -5.72
CA THR A 47 7.27 21.89 -4.25
C THR A 47 8.06 22.92 -3.46
N LYS A 48 8.82 23.83 -4.09
CA LYS A 48 9.73 24.77 -3.40
C LYS A 48 9.06 25.91 -2.62
N LYS A 49 7.75 26.13 -2.78
CA LYS A 49 6.98 27.07 -1.94
C LYS A 49 6.29 26.29 -0.81
N ASN A 50 6.19 26.89 0.38
CA ASN A 50 5.28 26.44 1.44
C ASN A 50 3.88 26.29 0.86
N GLN A 51 3.53 25.06 0.50
CA GLN A 51 2.27 24.75 -0.13
C GLN A 51 1.22 24.64 0.97
N LEU A 52 0.50 25.73 1.20
CA LEU A 52 -0.86 25.61 1.73
C LEU A 52 -1.70 24.94 0.63
N TRP A 53 -1.64 23.61 0.54
CA TRP A 53 -2.45 22.79 -0.37
C TRP A 53 -3.95 22.87 -0.07
N ILE A 54 -4.30 23.54 1.02
CA ILE A 54 -5.64 23.71 1.54
C ILE A 54 -5.81 25.21 1.75
N THR A 55 -6.83 25.78 1.13
CA THR A 55 -7.20 27.20 1.24
C THR A 55 -8.25 27.44 2.34
N ALA A 56 -8.75 26.38 2.97
CA ALA A 56 -9.79 26.41 4.00
C ALA A 56 -9.26 25.93 5.36
N ASP A 57 -9.37 26.80 6.37
CA ASP A 57 -9.16 26.41 7.76
C ASP A 57 -10.45 25.82 8.33
N HIS A 58 -10.52 24.49 8.38
CA HIS A 58 -11.72 23.76 8.79
C HIS A 58 -12.16 24.08 10.22
N SER A 59 -11.26 24.54 11.10
CA SER A 59 -11.63 24.98 12.45
C SER A 59 -12.40 26.30 12.49
N LYS A 60 -12.48 27.06 11.38
CA LYS A 60 -13.22 28.32 11.30
C LYS A 60 -14.65 28.16 10.77
N HIS A 61 -15.02 26.99 10.25
CA HIS A 61 -16.35 26.77 9.70
C HIS A 61 -17.37 26.50 10.80
N ALA A 62 -18.43 27.32 10.88
CA ALA A 62 -19.49 27.18 11.89
C ALA A 62 -20.17 25.80 11.87
N ILE A 63 -20.36 25.21 10.68
CA ILE A 63 -20.95 23.87 10.54
C ILE A 63 -20.11 22.76 11.19
N LEU A 64 -18.81 23.00 11.43
CA LEU A 64 -17.91 22.05 12.12
C LEU A 64 -17.75 22.35 13.62
N GLN A 65 -18.43 23.37 14.14
CA GLN A 65 -18.46 23.69 15.58
C GLN A 65 -19.62 23.01 16.32
N GLN A 66 -20.62 22.50 15.60
CA GLN A 66 -21.72 21.75 16.20
C GLN A 66 -21.22 20.45 16.86
N GLU A 67 -21.98 19.89 17.79
CA GLU A 67 -21.66 18.58 18.34
C GLU A 67 -21.94 17.45 17.34
N PHE A 68 -20.98 16.54 17.24
CA PHE A 68 -21.11 15.31 16.46
C PHE A 68 -21.00 14.10 17.37
N THR A 69 -21.80 13.07 17.10
CA THR A 69 -21.77 11.78 17.81
C THR A 69 -21.47 10.61 16.88
N ALA A 70 -21.51 10.81 15.56
CA ALA A 70 -21.25 9.77 14.57
C ALA A 70 -20.62 10.30 13.27
N GLY A 71 -19.89 9.42 12.58
CA GLY A 71 -19.21 9.73 11.32
C GLY A 71 -20.13 10.24 10.20
N PRO A 72 -21.32 9.65 9.98
CA PRO A 72 -22.26 10.16 8.99
C PRO A 72 -22.74 11.60 9.23
N GLN A 73 -22.79 12.06 10.48
CA GLN A 73 -23.13 13.46 10.78
C GLN A 73 -22.01 14.41 10.35
N VAL A 74 -20.75 14.03 10.59
CA VAL A 74 -19.58 14.78 10.10
C VAL A 74 -19.58 14.81 8.57
N THR A 75 -19.85 13.66 7.93
CA THR A 75 -19.90 13.55 6.46
C THR A 75 -20.99 14.45 5.89
N LYS A 76 -22.18 14.46 6.48
CA LYS A 76 -23.26 15.37 6.10
C LYS A 76 -22.85 16.84 6.22
N ALA A 77 -22.09 17.22 7.25
CA ALA A 77 -21.53 18.57 7.38
C ALA A 77 -20.47 18.86 6.29
N CYS A 78 -19.59 17.92 5.96
CA CYS A 78 -18.63 18.08 4.86
C CYS A 78 -19.33 18.30 3.51
N LEU A 79 -20.40 17.57 3.25
CA LEU A 79 -21.15 17.63 1.98
C LEU A 79 -21.89 18.96 1.76
N SER A 80 -22.06 19.81 2.77
CA SER A 80 -22.62 21.15 2.57
C SER A 80 -21.70 22.09 1.78
N CYS A 81 -20.40 21.76 1.70
CA CYS A 81 -19.40 22.53 0.94
C CYS A 81 -18.69 21.69 -0.12
N HIS A 82 -18.56 20.37 0.10
CA HIS A 82 -17.91 19.43 -0.83
C HIS A 82 -18.94 18.56 -1.56
N SER A 83 -19.91 19.20 -2.23
CA SER A 83 -21.09 18.55 -2.82
C SER A 83 -20.75 17.39 -3.78
N GLU A 84 -19.65 17.50 -4.51
CA GLU A 84 -19.22 16.49 -5.49
C GLU A 84 -18.29 15.41 -4.92
N ALA A 85 -17.77 15.58 -3.71
CA ALA A 85 -16.70 14.71 -3.21
C ALA A 85 -17.16 13.25 -3.06
N ALA A 86 -18.35 13.03 -2.49
CA ALA A 86 -18.89 11.69 -2.33
C ALA A 86 -19.24 11.04 -3.69
N THR A 87 -19.87 11.77 -4.61
CA THR A 87 -20.24 11.24 -5.94
C THR A 87 -19.01 10.88 -6.78
N GLN A 88 -17.94 11.66 -6.67
CA GLN A 88 -16.62 11.34 -7.24
C GLN A 88 -16.05 10.07 -6.61
N PHE A 89 -16.03 10.00 -5.27
CA PHE A 89 -15.46 8.88 -4.53
C PHE A 89 -16.21 7.56 -4.75
N HIS A 90 -17.54 7.63 -4.91
CA HIS A 90 -18.39 6.46 -5.15
C HIS A 90 -18.01 5.68 -6.43
N LYS A 91 -17.38 6.36 -7.39
CA LYS A 91 -16.92 5.77 -8.65
C LYS A 91 -15.57 5.06 -8.53
N THR A 92 -14.97 5.02 -7.34
CA THR A 92 -13.62 4.49 -7.11
C THR A 92 -13.66 3.11 -6.48
N ILE A 93 -12.61 2.32 -6.70
CA ILE A 93 -12.43 1.02 -6.04
C ILE A 93 -12.36 1.15 -4.52
N HIS A 94 -11.94 2.28 -3.95
CA HIS A 94 -11.90 2.47 -2.50
C HIS A 94 -13.29 2.50 -1.87
N TRP A 95 -14.31 2.86 -2.66
CA TRP A 95 -15.72 2.77 -2.28
C TRP A 95 -16.31 1.41 -2.63
N THR A 96 -16.27 1.00 -3.90
CA THR A 96 -16.99 -0.19 -4.38
C THR A 96 -16.36 -1.49 -3.91
N TRP A 97 -15.02 -1.50 -3.72
CA TRP A 97 -14.22 -2.72 -3.51
C TRP A 97 -14.41 -3.78 -4.60
N LEU A 98 -14.90 -3.38 -5.77
CA LEU A 98 -15.02 -4.19 -6.98
C LEU A 98 -14.01 -3.72 -8.03
N ASP A 99 -13.57 -4.64 -8.87
CA ASP A 99 -12.72 -4.29 -10.00
C ASP A 99 -13.51 -3.39 -10.97
N PRO A 100 -13.03 -2.17 -11.26
CA PRO A 100 -13.76 -1.25 -12.14
C PRO A 100 -13.77 -1.69 -13.61
N ASN A 101 -12.95 -2.66 -14.02
CA ASN A 101 -12.86 -3.12 -15.41
C ASN A 101 -13.69 -4.39 -15.67
N VAL A 102 -14.28 -4.97 -14.63
CA VAL A 102 -15.15 -6.13 -14.74
C VAL A 102 -16.58 -5.68 -14.48
N PRO A 103 -17.59 -6.17 -15.25
CA PRO A 103 -18.98 -5.92 -14.94
C PRO A 103 -19.29 -6.20 -13.46
N PRO A 104 -19.90 -5.26 -12.72
CA PRO A 104 -20.15 -5.43 -11.27
C PRO A 104 -20.92 -6.70 -10.90
N GLN A 105 -21.71 -7.23 -11.83
CA GLN A 105 -22.50 -8.47 -11.69
C GLN A 105 -21.63 -9.72 -11.52
N GLU A 106 -20.40 -9.72 -12.06
CA GLU A 106 -19.43 -10.80 -11.87
C GLU A 106 -18.80 -10.75 -10.47
N ARG A 107 -18.95 -9.63 -9.76
CA ARG A 107 -18.53 -9.45 -8.37
C ARG A 107 -17.05 -9.76 -8.18
N VAL A 108 -16.19 -9.40 -9.13
CA VAL A 108 -14.74 -9.50 -8.96
C VAL A 108 -14.26 -8.34 -8.09
N GLY A 109 -13.49 -8.64 -7.05
CA GLY A 109 -12.94 -7.68 -6.10
C GLY A 109 -13.15 -8.08 -4.63
N LYS A 110 -12.61 -7.27 -3.72
CA LYS A 110 -12.65 -7.50 -2.27
C LYS A 110 -14.07 -7.55 -1.70
N ALA A 111 -15.02 -6.84 -2.31
CA ALA A 111 -16.43 -6.86 -1.91
C ALA A 111 -17.21 -8.08 -2.44
N GLY A 112 -16.64 -8.81 -3.39
CA GLY A 112 -17.31 -9.91 -4.06
C GLY A 112 -16.62 -11.26 -3.86
N LEU A 113 -16.35 -11.94 -4.96
CA LEU A 113 -15.93 -13.36 -5.03
C LEU A 113 -14.43 -13.56 -5.20
N SER A 114 -13.62 -12.50 -5.16
CA SER A 114 -12.17 -12.64 -5.16
C SER A 114 -11.68 -13.28 -3.86
N ILE A 115 -10.82 -14.28 -4.01
CA ILE A 115 -10.24 -15.04 -2.91
C ILE A 115 -8.76 -14.67 -2.76
N ASN A 116 -8.23 -14.74 -1.54
CA ASN A 116 -6.80 -14.79 -1.25
C ASN A 116 -6.51 -15.99 -0.32
N ASN A 117 -5.24 -16.24 0.00
CA ASN A 117 -4.85 -17.27 0.98
C ASN A 117 -4.47 -16.69 2.35
N PHE A 118 -5.02 -15.53 2.72
CA PHE A 118 -4.92 -14.96 4.06
C PHE A 118 -6.21 -15.21 4.84
N CYS A 119 -7.09 -14.20 4.90
CA CYS A 119 -8.42 -14.33 5.50
C CYS A 119 -9.46 -14.87 4.50
N ILE A 120 -9.01 -15.42 3.38
CA ILE A 120 -9.81 -16.06 2.33
C ILE A 120 -10.66 -15.06 1.55
N ALA A 121 -11.81 -14.66 2.08
CA ALA A 121 -12.68 -13.67 1.42
C ALA A 121 -13.46 -12.85 2.45
N MET A 122 -14.10 -11.78 1.96
CA MET A 122 -14.90 -10.89 2.81
C MET A 122 -16.31 -11.40 3.11
N PRO A 123 -17.06 -12.02 2.16
CA PRO A 123 -18.43 -12.45 2.42
C PRO A 123 -18.55 -13.31 3.67
N GLY A 124 -19.58 -13.02 4.46
CA GLY A 124 -19.78 -13.59 5.79
C GLY A 124 -19.03 -12.91 6.93
N SER A 125 -17.95 -12.16 6.67
CA SER A 125 -17.09 -11.58 7.71
C SER A 125 -16.95 -10.04 7.63
N TYR A 126 -17.90 -9.37 6.98
CA TYR A 126 -17.86 -7.93 6.68
C TYR A 126 -17.42 -7.06 7.87
N PRO A 127 -18.03 -7.13 9.08
CA PRO A 127 -17.74 -6.15 10.13
C PRO A 127 -16.27 -6.10 10.57
N ARG A 128 -15.55 -7.22 10.40
CA ARG A 128 -14.11 -7.29 10.64
C ARG A 128 -13.32 -6.69 9.48
N CYS A 129 -13.67 -7.03 8.25
CA CYS A 129 -12.93 -6.64 7.05
C CYS A 129 -13.13 -5.16 6.70
N THR A 130 -14.35 -4.65 6.83
CA THR A 130 -14.74 -3.27 6.48
C THR A 130 -14.29 -2.25 7.52
N SER A 131 -13.60 -2.68 8.59
CA SER A 131 -12.76 -1.77 9.39
C SER A 131 -11.67 -1.07 8.56
N CYS A 132 -11.35 -1.58 7.36
CA CYS A 132 -10.49 -0.92 6.38
C CYS A 132 -11.23 -0.35 5.16
N HIS A 133 -12.57 -0.40 5.13
CA HIS A 133 -13.36 0.22 4.06
C HIS A 133 -13.44 1.73 4.33
N ALA A 134 -13.48 2.56 3.28
CA ALA A 134 -13.56 4.01 3.39
C ALA A 134 -15.01 4.50 3.57
N GLY A 135 -15.81 3.75 4.34
CA GLY A 135 -17.18 4.07 4.66
C GLY A 135 -17.61 3.60 6.04
N TYR A 136 -18.86 3.90 6.37
CA TYR A 136 -19.49 3.66 7.66
C TYR A 136 -20.64 2.67 7.53
N GLY A 137 -20.59 1.54 8.23
CA GLY A 137 -21.72 0.61 8.35
C GLY A 137 -21.81 -0.46 7.27
N PHE A 138 -20.74 -0.74 6.52
CA PHE A 138 -20.70 -1.85 5.56
C PHE A 138 -20.59 -3.19 6.30
N LYS A 139 -21.74 -3.68 6.78
CA LYS A 139 -21.86 -4.85 7.67
C LYS A 139 -22.32 -6.14 6.97
N ASP A 140 -22.87 -6.03 5.76
CA ASP A 140 -23.36 -7.12 4.91
C ASP A 140 -23.67 -6.58 3.50
N MET A 141 -24.25 -7.41 2.62
CA MET A 141 -24.57 -7.05 1.24
C MET A 141 -25.70 -6.02 1.08
N SER A 142 -26.45 -5.71 2.14
CA SER A 142 -27.51 -4.68 2.10
C SER A 142 -26.98 -3.25 2.24
N PHE A 143 -25.65 -3.07 2.26
CA PHE A 143 -25.04 -1.75 2.35
C PHE A 143 -25.41 -0.88 1.15
N ASP A 144 -25.97 0.29 1.44
CA ASP A 144 -26.35 1.26 0.42
C ASP A 144 -25.11 2.05 -0.05
N PHE A 145 -24.59 1.66 -1.22
CA PHE A 145 -23.46 2.34 -1.86
C PHE A 145 -23.85 3.69 -2.50
N SER A 146 -25.14 4.05 -2.53
CA SER A 146 -25.60 5.34 -3.05
C SER A 146 -25.68 6.44 -1.97
N ASP A 147 -25.79 6.06 -0.69
CA ASP A 147 -25.86 7.00 0.43
C ASP A 147 -24.51 7.69 0.67
N GLN A 148 -24.43 8.94 0.21
CA GLN A 148 -23.24 9.79 0.33
C GLN A 148 -22.82 10.04 1.78
N THR A 149 -23.74 9.97 2.74
CA THR A 149 -23.43 10.19 4.16
C THR A 149 -22.63 9.03 4.76
N LYS A 150 -22.54 7.90 4.05
CA LYS A 150 -21.78 6.72 4.48
C LYS A 150 -20.31 6.79 4.08
N VAL A 151 -19.88 7.77 3.28
CA VAL A 151 -18.46 7.98 2.96
C VAL A 151 -17.70 8.38 4.22
N ASP A 152 -16.55 7.78 4.47
CA ASP A 152 -15.67 8.21 5.56
C ASP A 152 -14.62 9.19 5.05
N CYS A 153 -14.92 10.48 5.12
CA CYS A 153 -13.97 11.54 4.75
C CYS A 153 -12.76 11.58 5.71
N LEU A 154 -12.94 11.22 6.98
CA LEU A 154 -11.94 11.43 8.02
C LEU A 154 -10.80 10.42 7.95
N VAL A 155 -11.06 9.17 7.54
CA VAL A 155 -10.02 8.12 7.47
C VAL A 155 -8.82 8.52 6.61
N CYS A 156 -9.08 9.32 5.56
CA CYS A 156 -8.05 9.82 4.66
C CYS A 156 -7.54 11.21 5.05
N HIS A 157 -8.40 12.07 5.59
CA HIS A 157 -8.10 13.50 5.69
C HIS A 157 -7.75 14.01 7.10
N GLU A 158 -8.14 13.32 8.17
CA GLU A 158 -7.87 13.80 9.53
C GLU A 158 -6.36 13.89 9.84
N GLN A 159 -5.92 14.94 10.53
CA GLN A 159 -4.50 15.20 10.82
C GLN A 159 -4.14 15.07 12.30
N THR A 160 -5.11 14.87 13.18
CA THR A 160 -4.84 14.61 14.61
C THR A 160 -4.08 13.30 14.82
N GLY A 161 -4.29 12.34 13.93
CA GLY A 161 -3.77 11.00 14.03
C GLY A 161 -4.39 10.17 15.17
N THR A 162 -5.56 10.60 15.67
CA THR A 162 -6.30 9.97 16.76
C THR A 162 -7.52 9.19 16.29
N TYR A 163 -7.99 9.45 15.06
CA TYR A 163 -9.17 8.81 14.51
C TYR A 163 -8.91 7.32 14.25
N LYS A 164 -9.76 6.46 14.79
CA LYS A 164 -9.62 5.01 14.65
C LYS A 164 -10.98 4.36 14.51
N LYS A 165 -11.12 3.55 13.46
CA LYS A 165 -12.26 2.64 13.31
C LYS A 165 -12.18 1.53 14.36
N PHE A 166 -13.34 1.13 14.87
CA PHE A 166 -13.40 -0.04 15.73
C PHE A 166 -13.16 -1.30 14.88
N PRO A 167 -12.26 -2.22 15.26
CA PRO A 167 -11.87 -3.35 14.40
C PRO A 167 -13.01 -4.30 13.98
N ALA A 168 -14.13 -4.27 14.69
CA ALA A 168 -15.35 -5.03 14.41
C ALA A 168 -16.59 -4.13 14.19
N GLY A 169 -16.37 -2.84 13.96
CA GLY A 169 -17.43 -1.82 13.88
C GLY A 169 -18.04 -1.61 12.49
N ALA A 170 -17.72 -2.49 11.53
CA ALA A 170 -18.16 -2.36 10.14
C ALA A 170 -17.84 -0.98 9.52
N GLY A 171 -16.63 -0.48 9.76
CA GLY A 171 -16.22 0.85 9.30
C GLY A 171 -16.45 1.99 10.30
N ASN A 172 -17.24 1.77 11.35
CA ASN A 172 -17.50 2.78 12.37
C ASN A 172 -16.41 2.82 13.47
N PRO A 173 -16.08 4.00 14.02
CA PRO A 173 -15.42 4.15 15.31
C PRO A 173 -16.25 3.57 16.46
N ALA A 174 -15.64 3.45 17.64
CA ALA A 174 -16.35 2.98 18.82
C ALA A 174 -17.32 4.08 19.31
N PRO A 175 -18.63 3.81 19.49
CA PRO A 175 -19.60 4.81 19.96
C PRO A 175 -19.43 5.17 21.44
N LYS A 176 -18.74 4.33 22.20
CA LYS A 176 -18.35 4.52 23.60
C LYS A 176 -17.03 3.78 23.85
N PRO A 177 -16.37 3.93 25.01
CA PRO A 177 -15.21 3.12 25.33
C PRO A 177 -15.53 1.62 25.20
N MET A 178 -14.84 0.93 24.29
CA MET A 178 -15.08 -0.47 23.98
C MET A 178 -13.77 -1.25 23.88
N VAL A 179 -13.71 -2.41 24.52
CA VAL A 179 -12.56 -3.31 24.42
C VAL A 179 -12.71 -4.24 23.22
N PHE A 180 -11.74 -4.25 22.30
CA PHE A 180 -11.69 -5.26 21.26
C PHE A 180 -10.96 -6.51 21.76
N LYS A 181 -11.70 -7.59 22.02
CA LYS A 181 -11.16 -8.87 22.53
C LYS A 181 -9.99 -9.42 21.69
N GLY A 182 -9.97 -9.13 20.38
CA GLY A 182 -8.93 -9.64 19.48
C GLY A 182 -7.52 -9.10 19.76
N ASN A 183 -7.39 -7.91 20.37
CA ASN A 183 -6.10 -7.34 20.76
C ASN A 183 -6.05 -6.81 22.21
N GLY A 184 -7.15 -6.90 22.97
CA GLY A 184 -7.24 -6.44 24.36
C GLY A 184 -7.23 -4.92 24.53
N LYS A 185 -7.25 -4.14 23.45
CA LYS A 185 -7.15 -2.67 23.53
C LYS A 185 -8.53 -2.04 23.67
N THR A 186 -8.61 -0.99 24.48
CA THR A 186 -9.76 -0.09 24.56
C THR A 186 -9.72 0.91 23.41
N TYR A 187 -10.84 1.06 22.72
CA TYR A 187 -11.07 2.05 21.69
C TYR A 187 -12.07 3.07 22.23
N PHE A 188 -11.71 4.34 22.15
CA PHE A 188 -12.54 5.45 22.58
C PHE A 188 -13.25 6.07 21.37
N PRO A 189 -14.40 6.73 21.58
CA PRO A 189 -14.98 7.59 20.56
C PRO A 189 -13.97 8.64 20.09
N PRO A 190 -13.97 9.01 18.80
CA PRO A 190 -13.19 10.13 18.33
C PRO A 190 -13.58 11.42 19.06
N GLN A 191 -12.62 12.33 19.23
CA GLN A 191 -12.94 13.72 19.55
C GLN A 191 -13.48 14.37 18.28
N TRP A 192 -14.76 14.14 17.99
CA TRP A 192 -15.35 14.37 16.66
C TRP A 192 -15.08 15.75 16.09
N ASN A 193 -15.26 16.81 16.87
CA ASN A 193 -14.97 18.18 16.44
C ASN A 193 -13.50 18.37 16.09
N LYS A 194 -12.57 17.88 16.92
CA LYS A 194 -11.13 18.00 16.64
C LYS A 194 -10.71 17.23 15.39
N VAL A 195 -11.22 16.01 15.18
CA VAL A 195 -10.87 15.25 13.98
C VAL A 195 -11.47 15.89 12.72
N ALA A 196 -12.72 16.36 12.78
CA ALA A 196 -13.39 17.03 11.67
C ALA A 196 -12.75 18.38 11.30
N GLN A 197 -12.29 19.13 12.30
CA GLN A 197 -11.63 20.42 12.09
C GLN A 197 -10.15 20.28 11.68
N SER A 198 -9.54 19.11 11.90
CA SER A 198 -8.13 18.87 11.54
C SER A 198 -7.91 18.51 10.07
N VAL A 199 -8.97 18.38 9.26
CA VAL A 199 -8.87 17.75 7.94
C VAL A 199 -7.90 18.49 7.02
N GLY A 200 -7.14 17.70 6.27
CA GLY A 200 -6.16 18.19 5.32
C GLY A 200 -5.70 17.15 4.32
N ARG A 201 -4.54 17.40 3.69
CA ARG A 201 -3.99 16.50 2.66
C ARG A 201 -3.57 15.18 3.32
N PRO A 202 -3.95 14.02 2.77
CA PRO A 202 -3.59 12.74 3.36
C PRO A 202 -2.07 12.56 3.47
N THR A 203 -1.63 12.05 4.61
CA THR A 203 -0.25 11.65 4.86
C THR A 203 -0.08 10.13 4.77
N ARG A 204 1.15 9.64 4.83
CA ARG A 204 1.43 8.18 4.96
C ARG A 204 0.68 7.52 6.11
N LYS A 205 0.40 8.24 7.20
CA LYS A 205 -0.34 7.69 8.36
C LYS A 205 -1.81 7.39 8.02
N ASN A 206 -2.44 8.25 7.22
CA ASN A 206 -3.82 8.05 6.78
C ASN A 206 -3.94 6.79 5.91
N CYS A 207 -3.16 6.72 4.83
CA CYS A 207 -3.12 5.56 3.93
C CYS A 207 -2.72 4.28 4.67
N GLY A 208 -1.71 4.39 5.53
CA GLY A 208 -1.14 3.29 6.31
C GLY A 208 -2.12 2.64 7.29
N THR A 209 -3.16 3.34 7.74
CA THR A 209 -4.19 2.78 8.64
C THR A 209 -4.85 1.52 8.06
N CYS A 210 -4.93 1.43 6.74
CA CYS A 210 -5.45 0.26 6.04
C CYS A 210 -4.34 -0.53 5.32
N HIS A 211 -3.44 0.17 4.60
CA HIS A 211 -2.48 -0.48 3.71
C HIS A 211 -1.36 -1.24 4.46
N PHE A 212 -1.00 -0.81 5.67
CA PHE A 212 0.06 -1.45 6.46
C PHE A 212 -0.44 -2.64 7.30
N PHE A 213 -1.75 -2.76 7.51
CA PHE A 213 -2.35 -3.73 8.45
C PHE A 213 -3.22 -4.81 7.78
N GLY A 214 -3.10 -4.97 6.46
CA GLY A 214 -3.82 -5.99 5.68
C GLY A 214 -3.47 -7.42 6.13
N GLY A 215 -4.36 -8.40 5.89
CA GLY A 215 -4.12 -9.81 6.29
C GLY A 215 -4.24 -10.07 7.80
N GLY A 216 -4.74 -9.08 8.55
CA GLY A 216 -5.05 -9.21 9.97
C GLY A 216 -3.96 -8.74 10.93
N GLY A 217 -2.97 -7.98 10.46
CA GLY A 217 -1.92 -7.39 11.29
C GLY A 217 -0.92 -6.57 10.48
N ASP A 218 -0.02 -5.90 11.20
CA ASP A 218 1.05 -5.07 10.63
C ASP A 218 2.08 -5.90 9.84
N GLY A 219 2.38 -5.46 8.61
CA GLY A 219 3.36 -6.06 7.71
C GLY A 219 2.98 -7.45 7.18
N VAL A 220 1.77 -7.94 7.45
CA VAL A 220 1.39 -9.33 7.19
C VAL A 220 1.25 -9.64 5.70
N LYS A 221 0.63 -8.73 4.93
CA LYS A 221 0.12 -9.03 3.58
C LYS A 221 1.10 -8.72 2.44
N HIS A 222 1.39 -7.46 2.15
CA HIS A 222 2.22 -7.08 0.98
C HIS A 222 3.72 -7.31 1.21
N GLY A 223 4.21 -7.09 2.44
CA GLY A 223 5.60 -7.31 2.82
C GLY A 223 6.52 -6.12 2.54
N ASP A 224 6.24 -5.29 1.53
CA ASP A 224 6.87 -3.99 1.29
C ASP A 224 6.08 -2.80 1.87
N MET A 225 4.99 -3.09 2.60
CA MET A 225 4.15 -2.08 3.25
C MET A 225 3.83 -2.48 4.69
N ASP A 226 4.37 -1.71 5.63
CA ASP A 226 4.17 -1.89 7.08
C ASP A 226 4.30 -0.56 7.83
N SER A 227 4.00 -0.55 9.13
CA SER A 227 3.95 0.66 9.95
C SER A 227 5.27 1.45 10.04
N SER A 228 6.42 0.85 9.75
CA SER A 228 7.71 1.54 9.67
C SER A 228 7.74 2.61 8.57
N LEU A 229 6.90 2.48 7.53
CA LEU A 229 6.75 3.48 6.47
C LEU A 229 5.95 4.72 6.88
N MET A 230 5.44 4.79 8.12
CA MET A 230 4.88 6.05 8.62
C MET A 230 5.96 7.13 8.74
N LYS A 231 7.15 6.75 9.21
CA LYS A 231 8.31 7.62 9.44
C LYS A 231 9.61 6.87 9.10
N PRO A 232 9.81 6.46 7.84
CA PRO A 232 10.97 5.69 7.45
C PRO A 232 12.21 6.58 7.36
N ASN A 233 13.39 5.98 7.37
CA ASN A 233 14.61 6.62 6.89
C ASN A 233 14.86 6.26 5.41
N LYS A 234 15.83 6.92 4.79
CA LYS A 234 16.24 6.74 3.38
C LYS A 234 16.73 5.32 3.11
N GLU A 235 17.33 4.70 4.12
CA GLU A 235 17.76 3.30 4.05
C GLU A 235 16.58 2.36 3.77
N LEU A 236 15.45 2.57 4.45
CA LEU A 236 14.24 1.77 4.25
C LEU A 236 13.50 2.13 2.96
N ASP A 237 13.38 3.42 2.63
CA ASP A 237 12.79 3.83 1.36
C ASP A 237 13.33 5.21 0.95
N VAL A 238 14.01 5.29 -0.19
CA VAL A 238 14.65 6.53 -0.64
C VAL A 238 13.66 7.65 -0.99
N HIS A 239 12.41 7.30 -1.33
CA HIS A 239 11.36 8.24 -1.68
C HIS A 239 10.62 8.75 -0.43
N MET A 240 10.27 7.84 0.48
CA MET A 240 9.49 8.16 1.68
C MET A 240 10.35 8.55 2.90
N GLY A 241 11.66 8.28 2.87
CA GLY A 241 12.58 8.56 3.98
C GLY A 241 12.54 10.02 4.46
N LEU A 242 12.46 10.22 5.77
CA LEU A 242 12.43 11.55 6.41
C LEU A 242 13.72 12.36 6.17
N ASP A 243 14.85 11.67 6.12
CA ASP A 243 16.20 12.12 5.75
C ASP A 243 16.46 12.04 4.23
N GLY A 244 15.41 11.78 3.44
CA GLY A 244 15.42 11.71 1.99
C GLY A 244 14.47 12.73 1.36
N LYS A 245 13.57 12.25 0.48
CA LYS A 245 12.57 13.10 -0.19
C LYS A 245 11.26 13.26 0.59
N ASN A 246 11.07 12.46 1.64
CA ASN A 246 9.91 12.50 2.53
C ASN A 246 8.55 12.53 1.79
N PHE A 247 8.39 11.73 0.74
CA PHE A 247 7.15 11.69 -0.03
C PHE A 247 5.99 11.08 0.76
N ASP A 248 4.83 11.73 0.74
CA ASP A 248 3.55 11.07 1.04
C ASP A 248 3.09 10.19 -0.13
N CYS A 249 2.21 9.22 0.15
CA CYS A 249 1.71 8.28 -0.87
C CYS A 249 1.13 9.01 -2.08
N VAL A 250 0.36 10.07 -1.84
CA VAL A 250 -0.30 10.92 -2.84
C VAL A 250 0.66 11.69 -3.75
N ARG A 251 1.98 11.60 -3.52
CA ARG A 251 2.99 12.18 -4.40
C ARG A 251 3.18 11.34 -5.67
N CYS A 252 3.22 10.02 -5.54
CA CYS A 252 3.33 9.08 -6.65
C CYS A 252 1.94 8.57 -7.08
N HIS A 253 1.07 8.29 -6.10
CA HIS A 253 -0.34 8.02 -6.33
C HIS A 253 -1.09 9.33 -6.56
N THR A 254 -0.81 9.98 -7.70
CA THR A 254 -1.49 11.21 -8.14
C THR A 254 -3.01 11.02 -8.03
N THR A 255 -3.70 11.95 -7.38
CA THR A 255 -5.14 11.83 -7.16
C THR A 255 -5.86 13.00 -7.82
N GLU A 256 -6.80 12.68 -8.70
CA GLU A 256 -7.65 13.67 -9.37
C GLU A 256 -9.11 13.27 -9.16
N THR A 257 -9.95 14.20 -8.71
CA THR A 257 -11.39 13.92 -8.45
C THR A 257 -11.58 12.67 -7.58
N HIS A 258 -10.78 12.51 -6.53
CA HIS A 258 -10.71 11.33 -5.65
C HIS A 258 -10.31 10.00 -6.32
N ARG A 259 -10.01 9.98 -7.63
CA ARG A 259 -9.44 8.82 -8.33
C ARG A 259 -7.94 8.78 -8.04
N ILE A 260 -7.56 7.91 -7.11
CA ILE A 260 -6.17 7.70 -6.71
C ILE A 260 -5.48 6.86 -7.79
N ALA A 261 -4.43 7.39 -8.42
CA ALA A 261 -3.65 6.70 -9.43
C ALA A 261 -2.99 5.43 -8.87
N GLY A 262 -2.81 4.47 -9.77
CA GLY A 262 -2.65 3.06 -9.42
C GLY A 262 -3.76 2.26 -10.09
N ARG A 263 -3.65 0.94 -10.09
CA ARG A 263 -4.59 0.07 -10.79
C ARG A 263 -4.91 -1.18 -9.99
N THR A 264 -6.06 -1.79 -10.28
CA THR A 264 -6.19 -3.22 -10.00
C THR A 264 -5.21 -3.95 -10.89
N TYR A 265 -4.60 -5.01 -10.37
CA TYR A 265 -3.67 -5.78 -11.18
C TYR A 265 -4.37 -6.58 -12.29
N ALA A 266 -5.71 -6.64 -12.35
CA ALA A 266 -6.40 -7.17 -13.53
C ALA A 266 -6.31 -6.22 -14.75
N THR A 267 -5.89 -4.97 -14.55
CA THR A 267 -5.66 -4.00 -15.63
C THR A 267 -4.19 -4.08 -16.08
N PRO A 268 -3.91 -4.15 -17.40
CA PRO A 268 -2.55 -4.03 -17.92
C PRO A 268 -1.81 -2.80 -17.42
N ALA A 269 -0.47 -2.85 -17.45
CA ALA A 269 0.29 -1.64 -17.21
C ALA A 269 0.00 -0.57 -18.24
N ALA A 270 0.24 0.70 -17.84
CA ALA A 270 0.46 1.73 -18.83
C ALA A 270 1.55 1.21 -19.78
N THR A 271 1.21 1.16 -21.07
CA THR A 271 2.12 0.68 -22.11
C THR A 271 3.10 1.78 -22.51
N ASP A 272 2.76 3.04 -22.24
CA ASP A 272 3.68 4.16 -22.41
C ASP A 272 4.69 4.24 -21.25
N ARG A 273 5.94 4.58 -21.61
CA ARG A 273 7.08 4.78 -20.68
C ARG A 273 7.41 6.27 -20.52
N LYS A 274 6.45 7.15 -20.80
CA LYS A 274 6.71 8.59 -20.87
C LYS A 274 7.09 9.12 -19.49
N SER A 275 8.01 10.08 -19.49
CA SER A 275 8.42 10.81 -18.30
C SER A 275 7.74 12.17 -18.22
N LEU A 276 7.78 12.81 -17.04
CA LEU A 276 7.32 14.20 -16.87
C LEU A 276 8.14 15.22 -17.69
N VAL A 277 9.26 14.79 -18.30
CA VAL A 277 10.02 15.58 -19.26
C VAL A 277 9.34 15.58 -20.63
N GLU A 278 8.66 14.50 -20.97
CA GLU A 278 8.01 14.29 -22.26
C GLU A 278 6.53 14.67 -22.24
N ASP A 279 5.87 14.57 -21.08
CA ASP A 279 4.44 14.87 -20.90
C ASP A 279 4.18 15.24 -19.43
N ASP A 280 3.77 16.48 -19.17
CA ASP A 280 3.56 17.03 -17.82
C ASP A 280 2.21 16.60 -17.20
N THR A 281 1.35 15.92 -17.95
CA THR A 281 0.02 15.47 -17.53
C THR A 281 -0.03 14.02 -17.03
N ILE A 282 1.07 13.26 -17.18
CA ILE A 282 1.08 11.84 -16.80
C ILE A 282 0.97 11.62 -15.29
N ALA A 283 0.37 10.49 -14.92
CA ALA A 283 0.40 10.01 -13.54
C ALA A 283 1.84 9.70 -13.10
N LYS A 284 2.19 10.05 -11.86
CA LYS A 284 3.56 9.95 -11.32
C LYS A 284 3.84 8.57 -10.69
N ILE A 285 3.09 7.57 -11.12
CA ILE A 285 3.01 6.26 -10.46
C ILE A 285 4.13 5.31 -10.88
N THR A 286 4.78 5.56 -12.02
CA THR A 286 5.89 4.74 -12.52
C THR A 286 7.24 5.35 -12.16
N CYS A 287 8.29 4.52 -12.13
CA CYS A 287 9.66 4.99 -11.94
C CYS A 287 10.05 5.97 -13.07
N GLU A 288 9.72 5.61 -14.30
CA GLU A 288 10.09 6.31 -15.53
C GLU A 288 9.46 7.71 -15.59
N SER A 289 8.28 7.90 -14.99
CA SER A 289 7.64 9.20 -14.83
C SER A 289 8.57 10.28 -14.24
N CYS A 290 9.49 9.90 -13.33
CA CYS A 290 10.45 10.83 -12.71
C CYS A 290 11.91 10.59 -13.13
N HIS A 291 12.24 9.39 -13.62
CA HIS A 291 13.61 8.95 -13.84
C HIS A 291 13.96 8.72 -15.30
N THR A 292 13.02 8.84 -16.24
CA THR A 292 13.16 8.45 -17.66
C THR A 292 13.37 6.94 -17.84
N ALA A 293 13.38 6.48 -19.09
CA ALA A 293 13.63 5.08 -19.43
C ALA A 293 15.10 4.66 -19.25
N THR A 294 16.05 5.60 -19.32
CA THR A 294 17.49 5.34 -19.28
C THR A 294 18.17 6.15 -18.16
N PRO A 295 17.87 5.85 -16.87
CA PRO A 295 18.30 6.68 -15.74
C PRO A 295 19.79 6.58 -15.38
N HIS A 296 20.53 5.63 -15.97
CA HIS A 296 21.96 5.41 -15.71
C HIS A 296 22.80 6.24 -16.67
N LYS A 297 24.10 6.39 -16.39
CA LYS A 297 25.02 7.13 -17.26
C LYS A 297 24.98 6.56 -18.69
N ALA A 298 25.14 7.42 -19.69
CA ALA A 298 25.15 7.00 -21.09
C ALA A 298 26.26 5.95 -21.33
N GLY A 299 25.93 4.89 -22.06
CA GLY A 299 26.84 3.77 -22.32
C GLY A 299 26.88 2.67 -21.24
N GLU A 300 26.18 2.85 -20.12
CA GLU A 300 26.12 1.84 -19.06
C GLU A 300 25.10 0.74 -19.37
N LYS A 301 25.52 -0.52 -19.23
CA LYS A 301 24.70 -1.71 -19.52
C LYS A 301 23.35 -1.78 -18.80
N PRO A 302 23.17 -1.27 -17.56
CA PRO A 302 21.87 -1.24 -16.91
C PRO A 302 20.79 -0.46 -17.66
N ASN A 303 21.13 0.47 -18.57
CA ASN A 303 20.13 1.13 -19.42
C ASN A 303 19.49 0.14 -20.41
N ASP A 304 20.28 -0.74 -21.04
CA ASP A 304 19.76 -1.81 -21.91
C ASP A 304 18.87 -2.79 -21.13
N HIS A 305 19.23 -3.07 -19.87
CA HIS A 305 18.45 -3.97 -19.02
C HIS A 305 17.03 -3.46 -18.79
N THR A 306 16.79 -2.15 -18.83
CA THR A 306 15.44 -1.60 -18.57
C THR A 306 14.40 -2.04 -19.59
N ASP A 307 14.82 -2.58 -20.74
CA ASP A 307 13.91 -3.13 -21.75
C ASP A 307 13.24 -4.42 -21.29
N LYS A 308 13.91 -5.21 -20.45
CA LYS A 308 13.44 -6.54 -20.01
C LYS A 308 13.43 -6.73 -18.50
N VAL A 309 14.04 -5.85 -17.73
CA VAL A 309 14.12 -5.91 -16.26
C VAL A 309 13.46 -4.67 -15.68
N ALA A 310 12.45 -4.87 -14.83
CA ALA A 310 11.77 -3.76 -14.16
C ALA A 310 12.72 -3.06 -13.16
N CYS A 311 12.59 -1.73 -13.01
CA CYS A 311 13.41 -0.96 -12.06
C CYS A 311 13.33 -1.53 -10.64
N GLN A 312 12.13 -1.97 -10.25
CA GLN A 312 11.84 -2.60 -8.96
C GLN A 312 12.70 -3.85 -8.73
N SER A 313 12.98 -4.63 -9.76
CA SER A 313 13.75 -5.88 -9.64
C SER A 313 15.15 -5.64 -9.12
N CYS A 314 15.82 -4.58 -9.61
CA CYS A 314 17.17 -4.21 -9.19
C CYS A 314 17.17 -3.34 -7.93
N HIS A 315 16.18 -2.46 -7.76
CA HIS A 315 16.20 -1.45 -6.70
C HIS A 315 15.42 -1.82 -5.43
N ILE A 316 14.77 -2.99 -5.39
CA ILE A 316 14.14 -3.54 -4.18
C ILE A 316 14.70 -4.96 -3.94
N PRO A 317 15.96 -5.06 -3.44
CA PRO A 317 16.65 -6.34 -3.31
C PRO A 317 16.00 -7.29 -2.29
N GLU A 318 15.35 -6.71 -1.27
CA GLU A 318 14.66 -7.39 -0.18
C GLU A 318 13.46 -6.56 0.31
N PHE A 319 12.39 -7.25 0.71
CA PHE A 319 11.23 -6.65 1.39
C PHE A 319 11.13 -7.15 2.84
N ALA A 320 10.16 -6.63 3.61
CA ALA A 320 10.00 -6.92 5.03
C ALA A 320 11.27 -6.60 5.83
N ARG A 321 11.91 -5.46 5.52
CA ARG A 321 13.22 -5.07 6.07
C ARG A 321 13.17 -4.62 7.54
N VAL A 322 12.01 -4.14 7.99
CA VAL A 322 11.78 -3.79 9.40
C VAL A 322 10.87 -4.80 10.09
N ASN A 323 9.64 -4.94 9.60
CA ASN A 323 8.64 -5.85 10.18
C ASN A 323 8.58 -7.16 9.38
N PRO A 324 8.52 -8.32 10.07
CA PRO A 324 8.40 -9.61 9.39
C PRO A 324 7.01 -9.74 8.75
N THR A 325 6.98 -10.42 7.61
CA THR A 325 5.79 -10.66 6.82
C THR A 325 5.43 -12.14 6.82
N LYS A 326 4.14 -12.46 6.69
CA LYS A 326 3.72 -13.87 6.66
C LYS A 326 4.04 -14.44 5.29
N MET A 327 4.66 -15.62 5.26
CA MET A 327 5.07 -16.33 4.04
C MET A 327 4.28 -17.63 3.83
N TRP A 328 3.76 -18.21 4.92
CA TRP A 328 2.92 -19.40 4.89
C TRP A 328 1.70 -19.26 5.82
N TRP A 329 0.55 -19.78 5.40
CA TRP A 329 -0.63 -19.94 6.27
C TRP A 329 -1.40 -21.23 5.97
N ASP A 330 -1.38 -22.19 6.90
CA ASP A 330 -2.13 -23.44 6.81
C ASP A 330 -3.37 -23.42 7.71
N TRP A 331 -4.55 -23.27 7.09
CA TRP A 331 -5.84 -23.33 7.77
C TRP A 331 -6.28 -24.75 8.16
N SER A 332 -5.72 -25.81 7.57
CA SER A 332 -6.06 -27.20 7.91
C SER A 332 -5.69 -27.57 9.34
N LYS A 333 -4.72 -26.85 9.90
CA LYS A 333 -4.25 -27.01 11.29
C LYS A 333 -5.07 -26.20 12.29
N ALA A 334 -6.00 -25.36 11.85
CA ALA A 334 -6.82 -24.56 12.75
C ALA A 334 -7.73 -25.47 13.61
N GLY A 335 -8.07 -24.99 14.81
CA GLY A 335 -8.98 -25.68 15.72
C GLY A 335 -8.30 -26.53 16.81
N GLN A 336 -6.99 -26.81 16.72
CA GLN A 336 -6.31 -27.57 17.78
C GLN A 336 -6.24 -26.74 19.07
N LYS A 337 -6.65 -27.36 20.18
CA LYS A 337 -6.70 -26.76 21.51
C LYS A 337 -5.68 -27.43 22.41
N LYS A 338 -5.19 -26.69 23.40
CA LYS A 338 -4.34 -27.23 24.47
C LYS A 338 -5.19 -27.26 25.74
N ASP A 339 -5.35 -28.43 26.35
CA ASP A 339 -6.17 -28.64 27.54
C ASP A 339 -7.62 -28.11 27.38
N GLY A 340 -8.20 -28.36 26.20
CA GLY A 340 -9.55 -27.89 25.83
C GLY A 340 -9.67 -26.38 25.59
N LYS A 341 -8.59 -25.59 25.74
CA LYS A 341 -8.59 -24.13 25.58
C LYS A 341 -7.88 -23.69 24.28
N PRO A 342 -8.35 -22.62 23.62
CA PRO A 342 -7.63 -22.00 22.51
C PRO A 342 -6.26 -21.48 22.98
N PHE A 343 -5.24 -21.65 22.15
CA PHE A 343 -3.88 -21.20 22.46
C PHE A 343 -3.21 -20.54 21.25
N LYS A 344 -2.09 -19.85 21.53
CA LYS A 344 -1.21 -19.23 20.54
C LYS A 344 0.22 -19.65 20.84
N LYS A 345 0.98 -20.02 19.83
CA LYS A 345 2.43 -20.25 19.92
C LYS A 345 3.13 -19.13 19.15
N LYS A 346 4.06 -18.44 19.80
CA LYS A 346 4.92 -17.44 19.14
C LYS A 346 6.17 -18.13 18.58
N GLY A 347 6.64 -17.66 17.44
CA GLY A 347 7.94 -18.05 16.87
C GLY A 347 9.02 -17.00 17.16
N GLU A 348 10.14 -17.14 16.44
CA GLU A 348 11.36 -16.33 16.60
C GLU A 348 11.13 -14.82 16.49
N PHE A 349 10.27 -14.37 15.56
CA PHE A 349 9.99 -12.95 15.37
C PHE A 349 8.92 -12.38 16.33
N GLY A 350 8.57 -13.12 17.39
CA GLY A 350 7.49 -12.75 18.32
C GLY A 350 6.08 -12.79 17.69
N LYS A 351 5.97 -13.23 16.43
CA LYS A 351 4.70 -13.41 15.71
C LYS A 351 4.14 -14.81 15.96
N PRO A 352 2.81 -15.01 15.92
CA PRO A 352 2.22 -16.34 16.07
C PRO A 352 2.63 -17.26 14.91
N VAL A 353 3.26 -18.39 15.23
CA VAL A 353 3.50 -19.50 14.29
C VAL A 353 2.41 -20.56 14.35
N TYR A 354 1.62 -20.54 15.44
CA TYR A 354 0.34 -21.24 15.52
C TYR A 354 -0.66 -20.37 16.27
N PHE A 355 -1.92 -20.41 15.84
CA PHE A 355 -3.04 -19.88 16.61
C PHE A 355 -4.27 -20.75 16.35
N THR A 356 -4.93 -21.27 17.40
CA THR A 356 -6.14 -22.09 17.27
C THR A 356 -7.11 -21.52 16.22
N LEU A 357 -7.41 -20.20 16.25
CA LEU A 357 -8.35 -19.54 15.31
C LEU A 357 -7.94 -19.59 13.84
N LYS A 358 -6.68 -19.87 13.54
CA LYS A 358 -6.07 -19.60 12.23
C LYS A 358 -5.22 -20.75 11.71
N GLY A 359 -4.75 -21.67 12.55
CA GLY A 359 -3.84 -22.74 12.17
C GLY A 359 -2.37 -22.30 12.21
N ASP A 360 -1.55 -22.96 11.40
CA ASP A 360 -0.10 -22.79 11.35
C ASP A 360 0.31 -21.66 10.40
N MET A 361 1.39 -20.97 10.76
CA MET A 361 1.90 -19.81 10.04
C MET A 361 3.43 -19.78 10.06
N SER A 362 4.05 -19.37 8.96
CA SER A 362 5.47 -19.01 8.92
C SER A 362 5.66 -17.56 8.50
N TRP A 363 6.79 -17.00 8.91
CA TRP A 363 7.11 -15.59 8.72
C TRP A 363 8.51 -15.45 8.15
N GLY A 364 8.72 -14.41 7.34
CA GLY A 364 10.03 -14.05 6.80
C GLY A 364 10.34 -12.59 7.10
N LYS A 365 11.63 -12.26 7.20
CA LYS A 365 12.16 -10.90 7.33
C LYS A 365 13.35 -10.79 6.37
N ASN A 366 13.59 -9.61 5.79
CA ASN A 366 14.63 -9.40 4.77
C ASN A 366 14.49 -10.41 3.60
N VAL A 367 13.27 -10.53 3.09
CA VAL A 367 12.92 -11.59 2.15
C VAL A 367 13.35 -11.18 0.74
N LYS A 368 14.15 -12.03 0.08
CA LYS A 368 14.45 -11.92 -1.35
C LYS A 368 13.15 -12.13 -2.18
N PRO A 369 12.78 -11.23 -3.11
CA PRO A 369 11.65 -11.46 -4.00
C PRO A 369 11.83 -12.69 -4.89
N GLU A 370 10.71 -13.27 -5.33
CA GLU A 370 10.69 -14.18 -6.47
C GLU A 370 10.46 -13.35 -7.75
N TYR A 371 11.05 -13.74 -8.87
CA TYR A 371 11.02 -12.96 -10.10
C TYR A 371 10.26 -13.69 -11.21
N ASP A 372 9.41 -12.97 -11.94
CA ASP A 372 8.66 -13.52 -13.07
C ASP A 372 8.44 -12.48 -14.19
N TRP A 373 8.15 -12.96 -15.39
CA TRP A 373 7.73 -12.12 -16.51
C TRP A 373 6.36 -11.52 -16.24
N TYR A 374 6.25 -10.21 -16.41
CA TYR A 374 5.05 -9.47 -16.05
C TYR A 374 4.81 -8.30 -16.99
N ASN A 375 3.65 -8.29 -17.66
CA ASN A 375 3.19 -7.20 -18.52
C ASN A 375 2.32 -6.16 -17.80
N GLY A 376 2.21 -6.30 -16.48
CA GLY A 376 1.39 -5.42 -15.66
C GLY A 376 0.03 -5.98 -15.27
N SER A 377 -0.36 -7.15 -15.79
CA SER A 377 -1.59 -7.84 -15.44
C SER A 377 -1.35 -9.06 -14.56
N ILE A 378 -2.19 -9.28 -13.56
CA ILE A 378 -2.28 -10.46 -12.71
C ILE A 378 -3.63 -11.11 -13.00
N ALA A 379 -3.58 -12.34 -13.49
CA ALA A 379 -4.76 -13.19 -13.59
C ALA A 379 -5.06 -13.83 -12.24
N ALA A 380 -6.32 -14.16 -11.99
CA ALA A 380 -6.76 -14.75 -10.75
C ALA A 380 -7.98 -15.63 -10.94
N VAL A 381 -8.15 -16.61 -10.06
CA VAL A 381 -9.40 -17.36 -9.90
C VAL A 381 -10.27 -16.73 -8.82
N THR A 382 -11.58 -16.89 -8.98
CA THR A 382 -12.64 -16.51 -8.04
C THR A 382 -13.19 -17.75 -7.33
N ALA A 383 -14.13 -17.53 -6.39
CA ALA A 383 -14.85 -18.61 -5.72
C ALA A 383 -15.74 -19.45 -6.65
N ASN A 384 -16.02 -18.99 -7.87
CA ASN A 384 -16.85 -19.71 -8.84
C ASN A 384 -16.03 -20.55 -9.82
N ASP A 385 -14.72 -20.32 -9.89
CA ASP A 385 -13.89 -20.98 -10.88
C ASP A 385 -13.47 -22.37 -10.42
N MET A 386 -13.57 -23.33 -11.35
CA MET A 386 -13.09 -24.68 -11.13
C MET A 386 -11.56 -24.69 -11.07
N VAL A 387 -11.02 -25.42 -10.11
CA VAL A 387 -9.58 -25.58 -9.87
C VAL A 387 -9.19 -27.06 -9.90
N ASP A 388 -7.92 -27.34 -10.16
CA ASP A 388 -7.35 -28.68 -10.10
C ASP A 388 -6.63 -28.88 -8.76
N PRO A 389 -7.23 -29.62 -7.80
CA PRO A 389 -6.66 -29.78 -6.46
C PRO A 389 -5.52 -30.81 -6.41
N SER A 390 -5.15 -31.46 -7.52
CA SER A 390 -4.01 -32.40 -7.56
C SER A 390 -2.64 -31.71 -7.47
N LYS A 391 -2.62 -30.39 -7.66
CA LYS A 391 -1.44 -29.52 -7.59
C LYS A 391 -1.73 -28.28 -6.77
N PRO A 392 -0.70 -27.57 -6.26
CA PRO A 392 -0.90 -26.27 -5.63
C PRO A 392 -1.64 -25.30 -6.58
N ILE A 393 -2.71 -24.67 -6.08
CA ILE A 393 -3.52 -23.74 -6.86
C ILE A 393 -2.95 -22.34 -6.78
N GLN A 394 -2.62 -21.77 -7.93
CA GLN A 394 -2.31 -20.34 -8.03
C GLN A 394 -3.61 -19.56 -7.96
N ILE A 395 -3.90 -18.93 -6.81
CA ILE A 395 -5.09 -18.09 -6.67
C ILE A 395 -4.97 -16.88 -7.59
N ASN A 396 -3.75 -16.36 -7.73
CA ASN A 396 -3.38 -15.39 -8.74
C ASN A 396 -1.94 -15.62 -9.20
N TRP A 397 -1.62 -15.14 -10.40
CA TRP A 397 -0.31 -15.30 -11.03
C TRP A 397 -0.01 -14.12 -11.98
N PRO A 398 1.27 -13.77 -12.19
CA PRO A 398 1.61 -12.71 -13.11
C PRO A 398 1.36 -13.17 -14.55
N VAL A 399 0.83 -12.27 -15.37
CA VAL A 399 0.66 -12.50 -16.81
C VAL A 399 1.81 -11.83 -17.53
N GLY A 400 2.40 -12.57 -18.46
CA GLY A 400 3.51 -12.09 -19.26
C GLY A 400 4.35 -13.26 -19.76
N SER A 401 5.28 -12.95 -20.65
CA SER A 401 6.29 -13.89 -21.10
C SER A 401 7.48 -13.12 -21.66
N GLN A 402 8.60 -13.82 -21.90
CA GLN A 402 9.75 -13.23 -22.58
C GLN A 402 9.41 -12.58 -23.94
N ASN A 403 8.49 -13.21 -24.68
CA ASN A 403 8.10 -12.81 -26.03
C ASN A 403 7.02 -11.72 -26.05
N ASP A 404 6.42 -11.40 -24.90
CA ASP A 404 5.50 -10.29 -24.78
C ASP A 404 6.31 -8.98 -24.73
N PRO A 405 6.14 -8.05 -25.69
CA PRO A 405 6.91 -6.82 -25.74
C PRO A 405 6.65 -5.89 -24.54
N ASN A 406 5.52 -6.05 -23.85
CA ASN A 406 5.17 -5.27 -22.66
C ASN A 406 5.69 -5.92 -21.37
N SER A 407 6.21 -7.15 -21.43
CA SER A 407 6.65 -7.89 -20.26
C SER A 407 8.07 -7.54 -19.82
N ARG A 408 8.23 -7.34 -18.51
CA ARG A 408 9.53 -7.25 -17.83
C ARG A 408 9.61 -8.20 -16.65
N ILE A 409 10.81 -8.67 -16.36
CA ILE A 409 11.13 -9.42 -15.15
C ILE A 409 10.90 -8.50 -13.96
N SER A 410 9.94 -8.86 -13.11
CA SER A 410 9.45 -8.05 -11.99
C SER A 410 9.53 -8.82 -10.67
N PRO A 411 9.69 -8.14 -9.51
CA PRO A 411 9.80 -8.79 -8.21
C PRO A 411 8.42 -9.00 -7.56
N PHE A 412 8.23 -10.16 -6.96
CA PHE A 412 7.00 -10.54 -6.28
C PHE A 412 7.28 -11.12 -4.90
N LYS A 413 6.39 -10.83 -3.96
CA LYS A 413 6.16 -11.69 -2.80
C LYS A 413 5.21 -12.81 -3.22
N VAL A 414 5.59 -14.05 -2.95
CA VAL A 414 4.70 -15.21 -3.06
C VAL A 414 4.34 -15.70 -1.66
N HIS A 415 3.08 -15.52 -1.26
CA HIS A 415 2.54 -16.13 -0.06
C HIS A 415 1.95 -17.48 -0.41
N ARG A 416 2.32 -18.52 0.33
CA ARG A 416 1.81 -19.89 0.13
C ARG A 416 0.93 -20.32 1.32
N GLY A 417 0.14 -21.36 1.19
CA GLY A 417 -0.71 -21.82 2.29
C GLY A 417 -1.57 -23.02 1.97
N LYS A 418 -2.45 -23.37 2.90
CA LYS A 418 -3.52 -24.37 2.71
C LYS A 418 -4.85 -23.79 3.12
N GLN A 419 -5.87 -23.95 2.29
CA GLN A 419 -7.22 -23.40 2.53
C GLN A 419 -8.31 -24.34 2.01
N PRO A 420 -9.56 -24.20 2.49
CA PRO A 420 -10.62 -25.12 2.14
C PRO A 420 -11.06 -24.99 0.68
N TYR A 421 -11.39 -26.13 0.07
CA TYR A 421 -12.00 -26.24 -1.26
C TYR A 421 -13.11 -27.29 -1.24
N ASP A 422 -14.04 -27.19 -2.19
CA ASP A 422 -15.15 -28.13 -2.37
C ASP A 422 -14.68 -29.37 -3.14
N LYS A 423 -14.85 -30.57 -2.58
CA LYS A 423 -14.37 -31.81 -3.21
C LYS A 423 -15.12 -32.17 -4.51
N ILE A 424 -16.39 -31.79 -4.61
CA ILE A 424 -17.27 -32.15 -5.72
C ILE A 424 -17.26 -31.07 -6.79
N ASN A 425 -17.50 -29.81 -6.38
CA ASN A 425 -17.52 -28.68 -7.31
C ASN A 425 -16.12 -28.27 -7.75
N LYS A 426 -15.08 -28.70 -7.02
CA LYS A 426 -13.67 -28.32 -7.24
C LYS A 426 -13.49 -26.81 -7.30
N THR A 427 -14.06 -26.08 -6.36
CA THR A 427 -13.93 -24.62 -6.23
C THR A 427 -13.33 -24.27 -4.88
N LEU A 428 -12.60 -23.15 -4.79
CA LEU A 428 -12.14 -22.63 -3.49
C LEU A 428 -13.33 -22.10 -2.69
N LEU A 429 -13.39 -22.43 -1.39
CA LEU A 429 -14.54 -22.09 -0.56
C LEU A 429 -14.35 -20.79 0.22
N ILE A 430 -15.45 -20.07 0.44
CA ILE A 430 -15.51 -18.86 1.28
C ILE A 430 -16.06 -19.25 2.66
N PRO A 431 -15.24 -19.21 3.73
CA PRO A 431 -15.74 -19.45 5.08
C PRO A 431 -16.28 -18.17 5.74
N HIS A 432 -17.33 -18.33 6.53
CA HIS A 432 -17.77 -17.34 7.51
C HIS A 432 -16.82 -17.38 8.72
N LEU A 433 -15.85 -16.46 8.77
CA LEU A 433 -14.82 -16.45 9.82
C LEU A 433 -15.23 -15.66 11.06
N PHE A 434 -15.84 -14.48 10.90
CA PHE A 434 -16.07 -13.54 11.99
C PHE A 434 -17.55 -13.40 12.38
N GLY A 435 -17.87 -13.65 13.65
CA GLY A 435 -19.21 -13.51 14.20
C GLY A 435 -19.27 -13.81 15.69
N LYS A 436 -20.49 -13.78 16.26
CA LYS A 436 -20.73 -14.15 17.67
C LYS A 436 -20.82 -15.68 17.79
N LYS A 437 -20.68 -16.20 19.01
CA LYS A 437 -20.95 -17.63 19.28
C LYS A 437 -22.37 -17.98 18.82
N GLY A 438 -22.52 -19.09 18.11
CA GLY A 438 -23.78 -19.55 17.52
C GLY A 438 -24.11 -18.95 16.16
N SER A 439 -23.26 -18.08 15.59
CA SER A 439 -23.50 -17.51 14.26
C SER A 439 -22.97 -18.37 13.10
N SER A 440 -22.50 -19.60 13.37
CA SER A 440 -21.74 -20.42 12.41
C SER A 440 -20.41 -19.80 11.98
N ALA A 441 -19.89 -18.86 12.77
CA ALA A 441 -18.60 -18.23 12.47
C ALA A 441 -17.47 -19.09 13.00
N TYR A 442 -16.50 -19.43 12.15
CA TYR A 442 -15.41 -20.34 12.51
C TYR A 442 -14.64 -19.89 13.77
N TRP A 443 -14.37 -18.59 13.90
CA TRP A 443 -13.63 -18.06 15.05
C TRP A 443 -14.38 -18.12 16.39
N ALA A 444 -15.69 -18.37 16.36
CA ALA A 444 -16.51 -18.51 17.56
C ALA A 444 -16.89 -19.97 17.83
N ASP A 445 -17.22 -20.71 16.77
CA ASP A 445 -17.87 -22.01 16.86
C ASP A 445 -16.94 -23.19 16.55
N TRP A 446 -15.79 -22.95 15.90
CA TRP A 446 -14.76 -23.96 15.62
C TRP A 446 -15.23 -25.12 14.74
N ASP A 447 -16.23 -24.89 13.89
CA ASP A 447 -16.82 -25.89 13.01
C ASP A 447 -16.64 -25.43 11.55
N TRP A 448 -15.77 -26.14 10.82
CA TRP A 448 -15.48 -25.81 9.42
C TRP A 448 -16.68 -26.00 8.52
N LYS A 449 -17.45 -27.09 8.67
CA LYS A 449 -18.59 -27.38 7.79
C LYS A 449 -19.63 -26.27 7.91
N LYS A 450 -20.01 -25.89 9.14
CA LYS A 450 -20.96 -24.79 9.38
C LYS A 450 -20.43 -23.45 8.86
N ALA A 451 -19.14 -23.18 9.03
CA ALA A 451 -18.54 -21.94 8.53
C ALA A 451 -18.54 -21.86 7.00
N LEU A 452 -18.30 -22.99 6.32
CA LEU A 452 -18.29 -23.07 4.85
C LEU A 452 -19.71 -23.03 4.27
N GLU A 453 -20.68 -23.69 4.89
CA GLU A 453 -22.11 -23.57 4.54
C GLU A 453 -22.58 -22.12 4.67
N SER A 454 -22.34 -21.51 5.84
CA SER A 454 -22.75 -20.14 6.12
C SER A 454 -22.04 -19.13 5.22
N GLY A 455 -20.74 -19.31 4.97
CA GLY A 455 -19.96 -18.42 4.13
C GLY A 455 -20.36 -18.50 2.66
N SER A 456 -20.54 -19.70 2.12
CA SER A 456 -20.98 -19.93 0.73
C SER A 456 -22.39 -19.40 0.50
N SER A 457 -23.32 -19.65 1.43
CA SER A 457 -24.68 -19.10 1.37
C SER A 457 -24.66 -17.56 1.34
N LYS A 458 -23.89 -16.91 2.22
CA LYS A 458 -23.76 -15.45 2.23
C LYS A 458 -23.02 -14.89 1.02
N ALA A 459 -22.14 -15.66 0.40
CA ALA A 459 -21.47 -15.29 -0.83
C ALA A 459 -22.36 -15.52 -2.06
N GLY A 460 -23.39 -16.36 -1.97
CA GLY A 460 -24.18 -16.82 -3.11
C GLY A 460 -23.44 -17.85 -3.98
N THR A 461 -22.52 -18.61 -3.39
CA THR A 461 -21.74 -19.66 -4.07
C THR A 461 -22.24 -21.05 -3.69
N LYS A 462 -21.98 -22.05 -4.53
CA LYS A 462 -22.35 -23.44 -4.26
C LYS A 462 -21.38 -24.08 -3.25
N PHE A 463 -21.91 -24.92 -2.37
CA PHE A 463 -21.14 -25.84 -1.54
C PHE A 463 -21.82 -27.20 -1.53
N SER A 464 -21.10 -28.25 -1.86
CA SER A 464 -21.59 -29.63 -1.93
C SER A 464 -21.86 -30.26 -0.56
N GLY A 465 -21.33 -29.66 0.51
CA GLY A 465 -21.30 -30.25 1.85
C GLY A 465 -20.03 -31.06 2.14
N GLU A 466 -19.20 -31.30 1.13
CA GLU A 466 -17.91 -31.99 1.24
C GLU A 466 -16.74 -31.04 0.92
N PHE A 467 -15.78 -30.97 1.83
CA PHE A 467 -14.59 -30.14 1.67
C PHE A 467 -13.33 -30.89 2.08
N ASP A 468 -12.20 -30.39 1.59
CA ASP A 468 -10.86 -30.72 2.08
C ASP A 468 -9.98 -29.45 1.97
N PHE A 469 -8.69 -29.54 2.29
CA PHE A 469 -7.73 -28.44 2.20
C PHE A 469 -6.73 -28.69 1.07
N VAL A 470 -6.48 -27.63 0.31
CA VAL A 470 -5.56 -27.66 -0.84
C VAL A 470 -4.48 -26.61 -0.68
N GLU A 471 -3.28 -26.91 -1.18
CA GLU A 471 -2.19 -25.94 -1.22
C GLU A 471 -2.49 -24.81 -2.21
N THR A 472 -2.15 -23.58 -1.83
CA THR A 472 -2.37 -22.41 -2.64
C THR A 472 -1.19 -21.46 -2.63
N SER A 473 -1.02 -20.69 -3.71
CA SER A 473 -0.12 -19.54 -3.77
C SER A 473 -0.87 -18.27 -4.13
N TYR A 474 -0.37 -17.14 -3.64
CA TYR A 474 -0.88 -15.81 -3.92
C TYR A 474 0.27 -14.82 -4.03
N ILE A 475 0.34 -14.08 -5.12
CA ILE A 475 1.40 -13.14 -5.43
C ILE A 475 1.01 -11.69 -5.15
N PHE A 476 2.00 -10.89 -4.74
CA PHE A 476 1.94 -9.42 -4.70
C PHE A 476 3.17 -8.86 -5.41
N PRO A 477 3.02 -7.91 -6.34
CA PRO A 477 4.15 -7.12 -6.82
C PRO A 477 4.81 -6.38 -5.65
N ILE A 478 6.13 -6.29 -5.67
CA ILE A 478 6.91 -5.51 -4.72
C ILE A 478 7.26 -4.17 -5.38
N THR A 479 6.77 -3.07 -4.80
CA THR A 479 6.84 -1.74 -5.45
C THR A 479 7.32 -0.62 -4.52
N HIS A 480 7.43 -0.88 -3.23
CA HIS A 480 7.91 0.05 -2.21
C HIS A 480 9.18 -0.48 -1.54
N MET A 481 9.73 0.30 -0.59
CA MET A 481 11.02 0.03 0.03
C MET A 481 12.16 0.05 -0.99
N VAL A 482 12.15 1.03 -1.88
CA VAL A 482 13.25 1.23 -2.83
C VAL A 482 14.52 1.56 -2.04
N ALA A 483 15.55 0.73 -2.20
CA ALA A 483 16.80 0.84 -1.46
C ALA A 483 17.72 1.94 -2.03
N PRO A 484 18.70 2.42 -1.24
CA PRO A 484 19.78 3.27 -1.74
C PRO A 484 20.51 2.68 -2.97
N LYS A 485 21.05 3.54 -3.84
CA LYS A 485 21.67 3.13 -5.12
C LYS A 485 22.84 2.16 -4.96
N ASP A 486 23.57 2.26 -3.86
CA ASP A 486 24.70 1.40 -3.48
C ASP A 486 24.26 0.01 -2.98
N LYS A 487 22.94 -0.21 -2.83
CA LYS A 487 22.34 -1.48 -2.42
C LYS A 487 21.44 -2.08 -3.50
N SER A 488 21.44 -1.53 -4.71
CA SER A 488 20.79 -2.20 -5.83
C SER A 488 21.49 -3.52 -6.14
N LEU A 489 20.77 -4.45 -6.75
CA LEU A 489 21.35 -5.71 -7.19
C LEU A 489 22.57 -5.49 -8.08
N THR A 490 23.59 -6.30 -7.87
CA THR A 490 24.80 -6.32 -8.70
C THR A 490 24.65 -7.31 -9.86
N CYS A 491 25.49 -7.17 -10.90
CA CYS A 491 25.47 -8.08 -12.05
C CYS A 491 25.60 -9.55 -11.61
N THR A 492 26.48 -9.82 -10.64
CA THR A 492 26.74 -11.17 -10.12
C THR A 492 25.53 -11.81 -9.45
N GLU A 493 24.61 -11.04 -8.87
CA GLU A 493 23.40 -11.61 -8.26
C GLU A 493 22.44 -12.19 -9.30
N CYS A 494 22.50 -11.74 -10.56
CA CYS A 494 21.66 -12.24 -11.64
C CYS A 494 22.41 -13.20 -12.58
N HIS A 495 23.67 -12.90 -12.88
CA HIS A 495 24.50 -13.64 -13.86
C HIS A 495 25.38 -14.73 -13.23
N SER A 496 25.19 -15.04 -11.95
CA SER A 496 25.87 -16.17 -11.31
C SER A 496 25.27 -17.51 -11.75
N LYS A 497 26.12 -18.54 -11.85
CA LYS A 497 25.69 -19.93 -12.04
C LYS A 497 25.04 -20.54 -10.79
N THR A 498 25.31 -19.96 -9.62
CA THR A 498 24.85 -20.42 -8.31
C THR A 498 24.17 -19.28 -7.56
N ASP A 499 22.97 -19.50 -7.02
CA ASP A 499 22.18 -18.49 -6.30
C ASP A 499 21.79 -17.25 -7.16
N SER A 500 21.48 -17.46 -8.44
CA SER A 500 20.97 -16.39 -9.31
C SER A 500 19.55 -15.97 -8.91
N ARG A 501 19.29 -14.66 -8.88
CA ARG A 501 17.95 -14.07 -8.77
C ARG A 501 17.00 -14.51 -9.89
N LEU A 502 17.56 -14.92 -11.03
CA LEU A 502 16.83 -15.34 -12.22
C LEU A 502 16.71 -16.86 -12.34
N SER A 503 17.10 -17.63 -11.31
CA SER A 503 17.20 -19.11 -11.38
C SER A 503 15.92 -19.84 -11.79
N ASN A 504 14.75 -19.23 -11.51
CA ASN A 504 13.45 -19.81 -11.83
C ASN A 504 12.98 -19.48 -13.26
N LEU A 505 13.68 -18.59 -13.95
CA LEU A 505 13.37 -18.18 -15.32
C LEU A 505 14.26 -18.95 -16.31
N LYS A 506 13.65 -19.46 -17.38
CA LYS A 506 14.31 -20.33 -18.37
C LYS A 506 14.01 -19.85 -19.79
N GLY A 507 14.82 -20.31 -20.75
CA GLY A 507 14.56 -20.11 -22.18
C GLY A 507 15.01 -18.76 -22.75
N PHE A 508 15.78 -17.98 -22.00
CA PHE A 508 16.27 -16.67 -22.45
C PHE A 508 17.75 -16.48 -22.13
N TYR A 509 18.38 -15.59 -22.89
CA TYR A 509 19.70 -15.07 -22.61
C TYR A 509 19.55 -13.60 -22.20
N MET A 510 20.09 -13.25 -21.03
CA MET A 510 20.22 -11.87 -20.58
C MET A 510 21.71 -11.49 -20.74
N PRO A 511 22.04 -10.55 -21.64
CA PRO A 511 23.41 -10.04 -21.73
C PRO A 511 23.79 -9.36 -20.41
N GLY A 512 24.95 -9.74 -19.86
CA GLY A 512 25.49 -9.16 -18.62
C GLY A 512 26.04 -7.76 -18.78
#